data_AF-A0A7V5NY17-F1
#
_entry.id   AF-A0A7V5NY17-F1
#
_cell.length_a   1.000
_cell.length_b   1.000
_cell.length_c   1.000
_cell.angle_alpha   90.00
_cell.angle_beta   90.00
_cell.angle_gamma   90.00
#
_symmetry.space_group_name_H-M   'P 1'
#
loop_
_entity.id
_entity.type
_entity.pdbx_description
1 polymer ?
#
loop_
_entity_poly.entity_id
_entity_poly.type
_entity_poly.pdbx_seq_one_letter_code
_entity_poly.pdbx_strand_id
1 'polypeptide(L)' 'MPRKRKSFAQTWWGEKWLEVLDELGSYWPNRLPRGRRYARSGAVVSLNLLPAQIAAKVQGT' A
#
# COMPACT_ATOMS: atom_id res chain seq x y z
N MET A 1 -15.95 -4.64 -20.94
CA MET A 1 -14.50 -4.34 -21.15
C MET A 1 -13.80 -4.34 -19.80
N PRO A 2 -12.67 -5.05 -19.60
CA PRO A 2 -11.95 -4.99 -18.33
C PRO A 2 -11.36 -3.59 -18.13
N ARG A 3 -11.68 -2.95 -17.02
CA ARG A 3 -11.17 -1.62 -16.67
C ARG A 3 -9.67 -1.74 -16.37
N LYS A 4 -8.81 -1.18 -17.25
CA LYS A 4 -7.35 -1.16 -17.05
C LYS A 4 -7.06 -0.52 -15.69
N ARG A 5 -6.55 -1.29 -14.72
CA ARG A 5 -6.22 -0.76 -13.40
C ARG A 5 -5.09 0.25 -13.56
N LYS A 6 -5.32 1.50 -13.15
CA LYS A 6 -4.25 2.51 -13.09
C LYS A 6 -3.17 2.02 -12.13
N SER A 7 -1.91 2.17 -12.51
CA SER A 7 -0.79 1.95 -11.59
C SER A 7 -0.85 2.98 -10.46
N PHE A 8 -0.39 2.58 -9.28
CA PHE A 8 -0.29 3.48 -8.12
C PHE A 8 0.76 4.57 -8.35
N ALA A 9 1.86 4.22 -9.01
CA ALA A 9 2.87 5.16 -9.47
C ALA A 9 2.68 5.47 -10.95
N GLN A 10 2.53 6.75 -11.29
CA GLN A 10 2.43 7.25 -12.67
C GLN A 10 3.59 8.18 -13.04
N THR A 11 4.57 8.31 -12.14
CA THR A 11 5.75 9.14 -12.30
C THR A 11 6.97 8.33 -11.94
N TRP A 12 8.12 8.71 -12.51
CA TRP A 12 9.42 8.11 -12.20
C TRP A 12 9.69 8.06 -10.69
N TRP A 13 9.38 9.15 -9.97
CA TRP A 13 9.52 9.21 -8.51
C TRP A 13 8.63 8.19 -7.80
N GLY A 14 7.39 8.02 -8.23
CA GLY A 14 6.49 7.03 -7.64
C GLY A 14 6.96 5.60 -7.88
N GLU A 15 7.51 5.32 -9.05
CA GLU A 15 8.02 3.98 -9.40
C GLU A 15 9.23 3.64 -8.53
N LYS A 16 10.20 4.55 -8.44
CA LYS A 16 11.39 4.38 -7.58
C LYS A 16 11.02 4.26 -6.11
N TRP A 17 10.02 5.01 -5.64
CA TRP A 17 9.51 4.88 -4.28
C TRP A 17 8.92 3.49 -4.00
N LEU A 18 8.12 2.95 -4.94
CA LEU A 18 7.56 1.61 -4.80
C LEU A 18 8.63 0.51 -4.84
N GLU A 19 9.66 0.66 -5.67
CA GLU A 19 10.82 -0.25 -5.74
C GLU A 19 11.52 -0.34 -4.39
N VAL A 20 11.88 0.81 -3.79
CA VAL A 20 12.51 0.86 -2.46
C VAL A 20 11.59 0.28 -1.38
N LEU A 21 10.28 0.55 -1.43
CA LEU A 21 9.33 -0.03 -0.48
C LEU A 21 9.23 -1.55 -0.59
N ASP A 22 9.29 -2.11 -1.80
CA ASP A 22 9.26 -3.57 -2.00
C ASP A 22 10.58 -4.21 -1.57
N GLU A 23 11.74 -3.57 -1.79
CA GLU A 23 13.04 -4.00 -1.24
C GLU A 23 13.03 -4.00 0.29
N LEU A 24 12.60 -2.91 0.92
CA LEU A 24 12.47 -2.82 2.38
C LEU A 24 11.44 -3.82 2.93
N GLY A 25 10.36 -4.06 2.19
CA GLY A 25 9.33 -5.04 2.53
C GLY A 25 9.85 -6.47 2.64
N SER A 26 10.95 -6.80 1.96
CA SER A 26 11.58 -8.12 2.03
C SER A 26 12.09 -8.46 3.45
N TYR A 27 12.47 -7.45 4.26
CA TYR A 27 12.90 -7.64 5.64
C TYR A 27 11.75 -7.95 6.62
N TRP A 28 10.51 -7.61 6.26
CA TRP A 28 9.31 -7.92 7.06
C TRP A 28 8.32 -8.74 6.24
N PRO A 29 8.57 -10.06 6.08
CA PRO A 29 7.73 -10.91 5.27
C PRO A 29 6.27 -10.78 5.72
N ASN A 30 5.37 -10.64 4.73
CA ASN A 30 3.92 -10.49 4.88
C ASN A 30 3.40 -9.12 5.34
N ARG A 31 4.22 -8.15 5.79
CA ARG A 31 3.68 -6.83 6.19
C ARG A 31 3.17 -6.02 4.98
N LEU A 32 4.05 -5.78 4.00
CA LEU A 32 3.70 -5.03 2.80
C LEU A 32 2.61 -5.70 1.94
N PRO A 33 2.68 -7.03 1.67
CA PRO A 33 1.63 -7.73 0.94
C PRO A 33 0.26 -7.66 1.61
N ARG A 34 0.19 -7.80 2.94
CA ARG A 34 -1.06 -7.77 3.71
C ARG A 34 -1.65 -6.35 3.74
N GLY A 35 -0.81 -5.33 3.92
CA GLY A 35 -1.22 -3.93 3.77
C GLY A 35 -1.80 -3.61 2.38
N ARG A 36 -1.11 -4.05 1.31
CA ARG A 36 -1.60 -3.92 -0.08
C ARG A 36 -2.95 -4.62 -0.27
N ARG A 37 -3.15 -5.79 0.35
CA ARG A 37 -4.42 -6.52 0.30
C ARG A 37 -5.55 -5.71 0.94
N TYR A 38 -5.37 -5.21 2.16
CA TYR A 38 -6.39 -4.41 2.84
C TYR A 38 -6.79 -3.16 2.06
N ALA A 39 -5.81 -2.42 1.52
CA ALA A 39 -6.05 -1.24 0.72
C ALA A 39 -6.82 -1.55 -0.58
N ARG A 40 -6.51 -2.67 -1.23
CA ARG A 40 -7.17 -3.08 -2.49
C ARG A 40 -8.55 -3.68 -2.31
N SER A 41 -8.82 -4.33 -1.18
CA SER A 41 -10.11 -4.97 -0.91
C SER A 41 -11.14 -4.03 -0.29
N GLY A 42 -10.80 -2.75 -0.06
CA GLY A 42 -11.68 -1.82 0.65
C GLY A 42 -11.82 -2.13 2.14
N ALA A 43 -10.88 -2.88 2.73
CA ALA A 43 -10.92 -3.27 4.13
C ALA A 43 -10.33 -2.21 5.09
N VAL A 44 -9.94 -1.05 4.57
CA VAL A 44 -9.45 0.08 5.38
C VAL A 44 -10.67 0.86 5.88
N VAL A 45 -10.91 0.79 7.18
CA VAL A 45 -12.05 1.46 7.86
C VAL A 45 -11.75 2.94 8.08
N SER A 46 -10.52 3.25 8.49
CA SER A 46 -10.07 4.64 8.66
C SER A 46 -8.56 4.76 8.47
N LEU A 47 -8.13 5.97 8.09
CA LEU A 47 -6.73 6.37 7.97
C LEU A 47 -6.49 7.62 8.83
N ASN A 48 -5.47 7.55 9.67
CA ASN A 48 -4.99 8.66 10.48
C ASN A 48 -3.60 9.06 9.98
N LEU A 49 -3.49 10.30 9.52
CA LEU A 49 -2.24 10.91 9.07
C LEU A 49 -1.64 11.67 10.26
N LEU A 50 -0.46 11.24 10.70
CA LEU A 50 0.33 11.89 11.73
C LEU A 50 1.63 12.40 11.10
N PRO A 51 2.31 13.38 11.71
CA PRO A 51 3.64 13.78 11.24
C PRO A 51 4.57 12.56 11.14
N ALA A 52 5.10 12.32 9.94
CA ALA A 52 5.97 11.19 9.61
C ALA A 52 5.39 9.78 9.84
N GLN A 53 4.09 9.63 10.11
CA GLN A 53 3.47 8.33 10.37
C GLN A 53 2.06 8.25 9.78
N ILE A 54 1.73 7.09 9.20
CA ILE A 54 0.37 6.79 8.75
C ILE A 54 -0.12 5.56 9.50
N ALA A 55 -1.26 5.68 10.18
CA ALA A 55 -1.93 4.59 10.85
C ALA A 55 -3.25 4.27 10.15
N ALA A 56 -3.58 2.98 10.05
CA ALA A 56 -4.82 2.52 9.42
C ALA A 56 -5.55 1.57 10.36
N LYS A 57 -6.86 1.78 10.56
CA LYS A 57 -7.74 0.77 11.13
C LYS A 57 -8.25 -0.10 9.99
N VAL A 58 -8.00 -1.40 10.06
CA VAL A 58 -8.41 -2.36 9.03
C VAL A 58 -9.38 -3.39 9.60
N GLN A 59 -10.31 -3.84 8.78
CA GLN A 59 -11.16 -4.98 9.09
C GLN A 59 -10.46 -6.27 8.64
N GLY A 60 -10.13 -7.13 9.60
CA GLY A 60 -9.71 -8.49 9.32
C GLY A 60 -10.90 -9.35 8.88
N THR A 61 -10.63 -10.32 8.02
CA THR A 61 -11.50 -11.49 7.83
C THR A 61 -10.95 -12.65 8.63
#